data_AF-A0A351MPI6-F1
#
_entry.id   AF-A0A351MPI6-F1
#
_cell.length_a   1.000
_cell.length_b   1.000
_cell.length_c   1.000
_cell.angle_alpha   90.00
_cell.angle_beta   90.00
_cell.angle_gamma   90.00
#
_symmetry.space_group_name_H-M   'P 1'
#
loop_
_entity.id
_entity.type
_entity.pdbx_description
1 polymer ?
#
loop_
_entity_poly.entity_id
_entity_poly.type
_entity_poly.pdbx_seq_one_letter_code
_entity_poly.pdbx_strand_id
1 'polypeptide(L)'
;MDGFVFVPSRANTAIPNARVMVYEVVGNGQPDRLIAQTQANNEGFYRVDNQPLNKLIRIEAVDPFQLPDQPQRKVSGVLSFAEAEARTRNLNPPSTLAAAIVGVQGTTAPLSDSQVSGLETAAEERLSQPGAPDITADPNALTKLAQEMASTTFGTADVFVFSEPTVQATVLVNGVAAGKTTTLKPGSTAGANSVHLSDLAAGLATITVTAPGFVDDQFTVQITAGQNASVQRTLHVAGAPRIIDQRAVPERLPSTGGEVTLQAIVYSEAGEKLNVVAEVTLPGTTTVRTVNLSAVDKYLYVGKMTAAANTSSVNATYTVKIKASPAARPLEVAQSVSSFQVGGLR
;
A
#
# COMPACT_ATOMS: atom_id res chain seq x y z
N MET A 1 10.65 -0.65 -24.72
CA MET A 1 11.24 -1.77 -25.51
C MET A 1 12.18 -2.47 -24.56
N ASP A 2 11.63 -3.37 -23.76
CA ASP A 2 12.19 -3.65 -22.44
C ASP A 2 12.77 -5.06 -22.46
N GLY A 3 14.09 -5.11 -22.38
CA GLY A 3 14.85 -6.33 -22.41
C GLY A 3 15.94 -6.30 -21.37
N PHE A 4 16.08 -7.41 -20.67
CA PHE A 4 17.15 -7.59 -19.71
C PHE A 4 18.41 -8.04 -20.45
N VAL A 5 19.57 -7.44 -20.16
CA VAL A 5 20.85 -8.00 -20.57
C VAL A 5 21.43 -8.70 -19.36
N PHE A 6 21.67 -10.01 -19.47
CA PHE A 6 22.30 -10.76 -18.38
C PHE A 6 23.79 -10.87 -18.61
N VAL A 7 24.57 -10.54 -17.59
CA VAL A 7 26.04 -10.56 -17.64
C VAL A 7 26.55 -11.47 -16.53
N PRO A 8 27.20 -12.61 -16.81
CA PRO A 8 27.89 -13.34 -15.76
C PRO A 8 29.01 -12.47 -15.17
N SER A 9 28.96 -12.18 -13.87
CA SER A 9 29.80 -11.13 -13.24
C SER A 9 31.26 -11.51 -13.00
N ARG A 10 31.70 -12.73 -13.29
CA ARG A 10 33.11 -13.15 -13.13
C ARG A 10 33.52 -14.05 -14.28
N ALA A 11 34.81 -13.99 -14.62
CA ALA A 11 35.45 -14.77 -15.69
C ALA A 11 35.25 -16.31 -15.57
N ASN A 12 34.75 -16.81 -14.43
CA ASN A 12 34.49 -18.24 -14.16
C ASN A 12 33.02 -18.58 -13.87
N THR A 13 32.07 -17.65 -13.95
CA THR A 13 30.62 -17.92 -13.77
C THR A 13 29.82 -17.81 -15.06
N ALA A 14 30.43 -17.30 -16.12
CA ALA A 14 29.87 -17.35 -17.46
C ALA A 14 29.76 -18.81 -17.94
N ILE A 15 28.60 -19.15 -18.50
CA ILE A 15 28.39 -20.39 -19.22
C ILE A 15 28.18 -19.99 -20.69
N PRO A 16 29.23 -20.05 -21.53
CA PRO A 16 29.12 -19.78 -22.95
C PRO A 16 28.04 -20.66 -23.60
N ASN A 17 27.22 -20.07 -24.47
CA ASN A 17 26.18 -20.79 -25.21
C ASN A 17 25.14 -21.51 -24.31
N ALA A 18 25.01 -21.10 -23.04
CA ALA A 18 24.06 -21.66 -22.08
C ALA A 18 22.65 -21.71 -22.66
N ARG A 19 21.94 -22.80 -22.38
CA ARG A 19 20.49 -22.84 -22.54
C ARG A 19 19.89 -22.05 -21.39
N VAL A 20 19.12 -21.02 -21.73
CA VAL A 20 18.49 -20.13 -20.75
C VAL A 20 17.00 -20.43 -20.70
N MET A 21 16.50 -20.68 -19.49
CA MET A 21 15.09 -20.91 -19.21
C MET A 21 14.61 -19.85 -18.22
N VAL A 22 13.49 -19.20 -18.54
CA VAL A 22 12.88 -18.17 -17.70
C VAL A 22 11.52 -18.66 -17.24
N TYR A 23 11.33 -18.67 -15.93
CA TYR A 23 10.13 -19.17 -15.30
C TYR A 23 9.43 -18.07 -14.50
N GLU A 24 8.10 -18.02 -14.58
CA GLU A 24 7.26 -17.37 -13.59
C GLU A 24 7.16 -18.30 -12.37
N VAL A 25 7.57 -17.80 -11.19
CA VAL A 25 7.41 -18.51 -9.92
C VAL A 25 5.96 -18.33 -9.46
N VAL A 26 5.23 -19.45 -9.41
CA VAL A 26 3.80 -19.45 -9.07
C VAL A 26 3.59 -19.45 -7.55
N GLY A 27 4.56 -19.97 -6.78
CA GLY A 27 4.47 -20.10 -5.33
C GLY A 27 3.56 -21.24 -4.86
N ASN A 28 3.37 -21.37 -3.54
CA ASN A 28 2.45 -22.33 -2.91
C ASN A 28 2.65 -23.80 -3.32
N GLY A 29 3.90 -24.21 -3.55
CA GLY A 29 4.24 -25.58 -3.95
C GLY A 29 3.84 -25.95 -5.39
N GLN A 30 3.35 -25.00 -6.19
CA GLN A 30 3.11 -25.21 -7.62
C GLN A 30 4.42 -25.18 -8.40
N PRO A 31 4.55 -25.99 -9.48
CA PRO A 31 5.73 -25.93 -10.32
C PRO A 31 5.81 -24.58 -11.03
N ASP A 32 7.04 -24.08 -11.18
CA ASP A 32 7.26 -22.83 -11.91
C ASP A 32 6.84 -22.99 -13.37
N ARG A 33 6.28 -21.92 -13.93
CA ARG A 33 5.77 -21.90 -15.29
C ARG A 33 6.84 -21.35 -16.23
N LEU A 34 7.29 -22.14 -17.19
CA LEU A 34 8.20 -21.65 -18.24
C LEU A 34 7.49 -20.57 -19.09
N ILE A 35 8.11 -19.39 -19.17
CA ILE A 35 7.59 -18.24 -19.93
C ILE A 35 8.48 -17.84 -21.10
N ALA A 36 9.78 -18.14 -21.05
CA ALA A 36 10.68 -17.96 -22.18
C ALA A 36 11.82 -18.97 -22.16
N GLN A 37 12.32 -19.29 -23.36
CA GLN A 37 13.53 -20.07 -23.56
C GLN A 37 14.39 -19.35 -24.60
N THR A 38 15.67 -19.17 -24.29
CA THR A 38 16.66 -18.54 -25.19
C THR A 38 18.04 -19.19 -25.02
N GLN A 39 19.05 -18.64 -25.68
CA GLN A 39 20.43 -19.08 -25.58
C GLN A 39 21.35 -17.90 -25.32
N ALA A 40 22.35 -18.10 -24.48
CA ALA A 40 23.42 -17.13 -24.29
C ALA A 40 24.38 -17.12 -25.49
N ASN A 41 25.08 -16.01 -25.71
CA ASN A 41 26.15 -15.92 -26.70
C ASN A 41 27.44 -16.63 -26.19
N ASN A 42 28.50 -16.55 -26.99
CA ASN A 42 29.82 -17.11 -26.69
C ASN A 42 30.50 -16.50 -25.45
N GLU A 43 30.04 -15.33 -24.99
CA GLU A 43 30.52 -14.66 -23.79
C GLU A 43 29.57 -14.88 -22.58
N GLY A 44 28.47 -15.62 -22.77
CA GLY A 44 27.50 -15.95 -21.72
C GLY A 44 26.39 -14.90 -21.52
N PHE A 45 26.26 -13.93 -22.44
CA PHE A 45 25.19 -12.92 -22.40
C PHE A 45 23.93 -13.38 -23.12
N TYR A 46 22.77 -13.04 -22.56
CA TYR A 46 21.49 -13.23 -23.24
C TYR A 46 20.56 -12.06 -22.96
N ARG A 47 19.57 -11.90 -23.84
CA ARG A 47 18.49 -10.94 -23.69
C ARG A 47 17.13 -11.61 -23.73
N VAL A 48 16.25 -11.20 -22.82
CA VAL A 48 14.85 -11.61 -22.81
C VAL A 48 13.99 -10.36 -22.68
N ASP A 49 13.12 -10.16 -23.67
CA ASP A 49 12.19 -9.03 -23.70
C ASP A 49 10.81 -9.42 -23.14
N ASN A 50 9.97 -8.42 -22.86
CA ASN A 50 8.54 -8.58 -22.52
C ASN A 50 8.25 -9.48 -21.32
N GLN A 51 9.00 -9.31 -20.23
CA GLN A 51 8.75 -10.06 -19.00
C GLN A 51 7.49 -9.56 -18.28
N PRO A 52 6.75 -10.45 -17.60
CA PRO A 52 5.54 -10.05 -16.90
C PRO A 52 5.89 -9.16 -15.69
N LEU A 53 5.14 -8.07 -15.54
CA LEU A 53 5.24 -7.15 -14.41
C LEU A 53 4.54 -7.72 -13.17
N ASN A 54 5.01 -7.32 -12.01
CA ASN A 54 4.54 -7.74 -10.70
C ASN A 54 4.47 -9.27 -10.57
N LYS A 55 5.47 -9.95 -11.14
CA LYS A 55 5.67 -11.39 -11.05
C LYS A 55 7.08 -11.68 -10.61
N LEU A 56 7.21 -12.70 -9.75
CA LEU A 56 8.50 -13.26 -9.40
C LEU A 56 8.98 -14.13 -10.56
N ILE A 57 10.16 -13.82 -11.09
CA ILE A 57 10.78 -14.51 -12.21
C ILE A 57 12.03 -15.23 -11.73
N ARG A 58 12.10 -16.54 -11.95
CA ARG A 58 13.34 -17.31 -11.81
C ARG A 58 13.96 -17.52 -13.17
N ILE A 59 15.26 -17.30 -13.26
CA ILE A 59 16.02 -17.53 -14.48
C ILE A 59 17.08 -18.56 -14.20
N GLU A 60 17.26 -19.48 -15.15
CA GLU A 60 18.20 -20.57 -15.08
C GLU A 60 19.04 -20.60 -16.35
N ALA A 61 20.36 -20.53 -16.20
CA ALA A 61 21.30 -20.76 -17.28
C ALA A 61 22.01 -22.09 -17.04
N VAL A 62 21.90 -22.98 -18.02
CA VAL A 62 22.35 -24.37 -17.93
C VAL A 62 23.39 -24.62 -19.02
N ASP A 63 24.48 -25.28 -18.65
CA ASP A 63 25.50 -25.70 -19.62
C ASP A 63 24.92 -26.71 -20.62
N PRO A 64 24.98 -26.42 -21.94
CA PRO A 64 24.50 -27.35 -22.95
C PRO A 64 25.30 -28.65 -22.98
N PHE A 65 26.52 -28.67 -22.41
CA PHE A 65 27.37 -29.85 -22.36
C PHE A 65 27.45 -30.38 -20.93
N GLN A 66 26.98 -31.61 -20.74
CA GLN A 66 27.10 -32.34 -19.48
C GLN A 66 28.11 -33.47 -19.65
N LEU A 67 29.13 -33.52 -18.80
CA LEU A 67 30.03 -34.67 -18.71
C LEU A 67 29.30 -35.81 -17.95
N PRO A 68 29.43 -37.08 -18.39
CA PRO A 68 28.67 -38.21 -17.83
C PRO A 68 28.75 -38.39 -16.31
N ASP A 69 29.90 -38.02 -15.71
CA ASP A 69 30.17 -38.21 -14.28
C ASP A 69 30.24 -36.89 -13.49
N GLN A 70 29.77 -35.79 -14.09
CA GLN A 70 29.70 -34.50 -13.41
C GLN A 70 28.28 -33.94 -13.37
N PRO A 71 27.90 -33.32 -12.24
CA PRO A 71 26.66 -32.57 -12.17
C PRO A 71 26.65 -31.45 -13.22
N GLN A 72 25.51 -31.27 -13.87
CA GLN A 72 25.37 -30.25 -14.90
C GLN A 72 25.55 -28.86 -14.28
N ARG A 73 26.47 -28.08 -14.84
CA ARG A 73 26.73 -26.73 -14.37
C ARG A 73 25.50 -25.85 -14.64
N LYS A 74 24.96 -25.26 -13.57
CA LYS A 74 23.76 -24.42 -13.59
C LYS A 74 23.98 -23.19 -12.71
N VAL A 75 23.52 -22.03 -13.17
CA VAL A 75 23.41 -20.81 -12.36
C VAL A 75 21.99 -20.27 -12.46
N SER A 76 21.47 -19.73 -11.36
CA SER A 76 20.10 -19.22 -11.28
C SER A 76 20.02 -17.85 -10.62
N GLY A 77 18.93 -17.12 -10.83
CA GLY A 77 18.66 -15.84 -10.18
C GLY A 77 17.16 -15.56 -10.09
N VAL A 78 16.75 -14.69 -9.15
CA VAL A 78 15.33 -14.33 -8.92
C VAL A 78 15.08 -12.85 -8.99
N LEU A 79 14.20 -12.44 -9.88
CA LEU A 79 13.86 -11.05 -10.22
C LEU A 79 12.39 -10.77 -10.01
N SER A 80 12.05 -9.49 -9.87
CA SER A 80 10.68 -9.02 -9.98
C SER A 80 10.69 -7.58 -10.48
N PHE A 81 9.66 -7.21 -11.23
CA PHE A 81 9.58 -5.92 -11.91
C PHE A 81 8.28 -5.22 -11.55
N ALA A 82 8.36 -4.07 -10.90
CA ALA A 82 7.17 -3.24 -10.68
C ALA A 82 6.76 -2.49 -11.95
N GLU A 83 7.74 -2.16 -12.80
CA GLU A 83 7.58 -1.33 -13.99
C GLU A 83 8.40 -1.88 -15.16
N ALA A 84 8.02 -1.50 -16.38
CA ALA A 84 8.67 -1.94 -17.60
C ALA A 84 9.96 -1.12 -17.84
N GLU A 85 11.09 -1.66 -17.38
CA GLU A 85 12.41 -1.02 -17.53
C GLU A 85 13.46 -2.02 -18.05
N ALA A 86 14.39 -1.53 -18.87
CA ALA A 86 15.56 -2.31 -19.25
C ALA A 86 16.55 -2.34 -18.08
N ARG A 87 16.82 -3.54 -17.53
CA ARG A 87 17.80 -3.70 -16.46
C ARG A 87 18.82 -4.77 -16.78
N THR A 88 20.00 -4.62 -16.19
CA THR A 88 21.08 -5.60 -16.29
C THR A 88 21.17 -6.34 -14.97
N ARG A 89 21.22 -7.68 -15.01
CA ARG A 89 21.47 -8.47 -13.80
C ARG A 89 22.51 -9.54 -14.02
N ASN A 90 23.29 -9.76 -12.97
CA ASN A 90 24.34 -10.75 -12.96
C ASN A 90 23.86 -12.05 -12.32
N LEU A 91 24.06 -13.18 -13.01
CA LEU A 91 23.92 -14.50 -12.40
C LEU A 91 25.26 -14.91 -11.80
N ASN A 92 25.25 -15.14 -10.49
CA ASN A 92 26.39 -15.55 -9.68
C ASN A 92 25.93 -16.51 -8.55
N PRO A 93 26.87 -17.14 -7.80
CA PRO A 93 26.50 -18.04 -6.72
C PRO A 93 25.56 -17.41 -5.66
N PRO A 94 25.75 -16.15 -5.19
CA PRO A 94 24.79 -15.48 -4.31
C PRO A 94 23.37 -15.40 -4.88
N SER A 95 23.22 -14.98 -6.15
CA SER A 95 21.91 -14.93 -6.81
C SER A 95 21.28 -16.31 -6.95
N THR A 96 22.11 -17.36 -7.09
CA THR A 96 21.64 -18.75 -7.17
C THR A 96 21.12 -19.22 -5.81
N LEU A 97 21.81 -18.87 -4.73
CA LEU A 97 21.36 -19.15 -3.37
C LEU A 97 20.12 -18.34 -3.01
N ALA A 98 20.06 -17.04 -3.35
CA ALA A 98 18.86 -16.21 -3.17
C ALA A 98 17.65 -16.80 -3.93
N ALA A 99 17.86 -17.29 -5.15
CA ALA A 99 16.82 -17.96 -5.92
C ALA A 99 16.33 -19.26 -5.26
N ALA A 100 17.25 -20.05 -4.71
CA ALA A 100 16.91 -21.27 -3.99
C ALA A 100 16.16 -20.99 -2.69
N ILE A 101 16.56 -19.96 -1.92
CA ILE A 101 15.88 -19.52 -0.69
C ILE A 101 14.41 -19.19 -0.98
N VAL A 102 14.17 -18.39 -2.02
CA VAL A 102 12.82 -18.02 -2.46
C VAL A 102 12.03 -19.25 -2.94
N GLY A 103 12.68 -20.20 -3.61
CA GLY A 103 12.05 -21.45 -4.03
C GLY A 103 11.65 -22.38 -2.87
N VAL A 104 12.36 -22.34 -1.75
CA VAL A 104 12.08 -23.17 -0.56
C VAL A 104 10.87 -22.65 0.22
N GLN A 105 10.84 -21.35 0.52
CA GLN A 105 9.80 -20.77 1.38
C GLN A 105 8.59 -20.24 0.60
N GLY A 106 8.80 -19.86 -0.66
CA GLY A 106 7.80 -19.13 -1.43
C GLY A 106 7.68 -17.68 -0.96
N THR A 107 7.06 -16.85 -1.79
CA THR A 107 6.67 -15.49 -1.41
C THR A 107 5.19 -15.32 -1.71
N THR A 108 4.46 -14.64 -0.82
CA THR A 108 3.05 -14.29 -1.08
C THR A 108 2.90 -13.17 -2.12
N ALA A 109 4.00 -12.45 -2.39
CA ALA A 109 4.07 -11.37 -3.35
C ALA A 109 5.45 -11.29 -4.03
N PRO A 110 5.56 -10.65 -5.21
CA PRO A 110 6.85 -10.44 -5.86
C PRO A 110 7.81 -9.65 -4.96
N LEU A 111 9.10 -9.93 -5.10
CA LEU A 111 10.13 -9.23 -4.34
C LEU A 111 10.37 -7.82 -4.89
N SER A 112 10.65 -6.85 -4.04
CA SER A 112 11.22 -5.57 -4.46
C SER A 112 12.71 -5.72 -4.79
N ASP A 113 13.29 -4.78 -5.53
CA ASP A 113 14.73 -4.78 -5.81
C ASP A 113 15.56 -4.77 -4.53
N SER A 114 15.11 -4.01 -3.53
CA SER A 114 15.78 -3.94 -2.23
C SER A 114 15.75 -5.30 -1.51
N GLN A 115 14.63 -6.02 -1.55
CA GLN A 115 14.53 -7.36 -0.96
C GLN A 115 15.42 -8.36 -1.69
N VAL A 116 15.45 -8.29 -3.02
CA VAL A 116 16.36 -9.10 -3.85
C VAL A 116 17.82 -8.84 -3.48
N SER A 117 18.26 -7.58 -3.46
CA SER A 117 19.63 -7.21 -3.11
C SER A 117 19.99 -7.56 -1.67
N GLY A 118 19.02 -7.49 -0.75
CA GLY A 118 19.18 -7.95 0.63
C GLY A 118 19.46 -9.45 0.72
N LEU A 119 18.69 -10.26 -0.02
CA LEU A 119 18.90 -11.71 -0.09
C LEU A 119 20.26 -12.06 -0.72
N GLU A 120 20.66 -11.36 -1.78
CA GLU A 120 21.96 -11.57 -2.42
C GLU A 120 23.12 -11.17 -1.50
N THR A 121 22.99 -10.09 -0.75
CA THR A 121 23.99 -9.69 0.26
C THR A 121 24.13 -10.75 1.34
N ALA A 122 23.01 -11.22 1.91
CA ALA A 122 23.04 -12.29 2.91
C ALA A 122 23.64 -13.59 2.36
N ALA A 123 23.35 -13.92 1.10
CA ALA A 123 23.91 -15.08 0.42
C ALA A 123 25.43 -14.94 0.19
N GLU A 124 25.92 -13.78 -0.25
CA GLU A 124 27.36 -13.52 -0.40
C GLU A 124 28.07 -13.64 0.95
N GLU A 125 27.52 -13.03 2.01
CA GLU A 125 28.06 -13.14 3.37
C GLU A 125 28.17 -14.61 3.79
N ARG A 126 27.12 -15.41 3.59
CA ARG A 126 27.12 -16.83 3.95
C ARG A 126 28.10 -17.66 3.13
N LEU A 127 28.25 -17.37 1.83
CA LEU A 127 29.16 -18.07 0.93
C LEU A 127 30.62 -17.65 1.13
N SER A 128 30.88 -16.47 1.70
CA SER A 128 32.22 -16.00 2.02
C SER A 128 32.81 -16.63 3.30
N GLN A 129 31.99 -17.28 4.11
CA GLN A 129 32.42 -17.91 5.37
C GLN A 129 33.29 -19.16 5.13
N PRO A 130 34.30 -19.42 5.98
CA PRO A 130 35.09 -20.65 5.91
C PRO A 130 34.21 -21.90 5.98
N GLY A 131 34.41 -22.84 5.05
CA GLY A 131 33.63 -24.08 4.98
C GLY A 131 32.27 -23.95 4.29
N ALA A 132 32.00 -22.82 3.61
CA ALA A 132 30.86 -22.74 2.69
C ALA A 132 31.00 -23.80 1.57
N PRO A 133 29.92 -24.56 1.27
CA PRO A 133 29.96 -25.56 0.21
C PRO A 133 29.99 -24.89 -1.17
N ASP A 134 30.57 -25.58 -2.15
CA ASP A 134 30.46 -25.17 -3.55
C ASP A 134 29.06 -25.51 -4.08
N ILE A 135 28.15 -24.56 -3.95
CA ILE A 135 26.76 -24.67 -4.41
C ILE A 135 26.62 -24.77 -5.93
N THR A 136 27.67 -24.47 -6.70
CA THR A 136 27.63 -24.58 -8.17
C THR A 136 27.97 -25.98 -8.66
N ALA A 137 28.68 -26.76 -7.84
CA ALA A 137 29.02 -28.15 -8.10
C ALA A 137 28.14 -29.15 -7.34
N ASP A 138 27.48 -28.74 -6.24
CA ASP A 138 26.65 -29.62 -5.40
C ASP A 138 25.21 -29.08 -5.22
N PRO A 139 24.24 -29.58 -6.01
CA PRO A 139 22.83 -29.21 -5.89
C PRO A 139 22.19 -29.55 -4.53
N ASN A 140 22.68 -30.59 -3.85
CA ASN A 140 22.17 -30.97 -2.53
C ASN A 140 22.64 -29.97 -1.47
N ALA A 141 23.90 -29.53 -1.56
CA ALA A 141 24.41 -28.48 -0.69
C ALA A 141 23.67 -27.14 -0.88
N LEU A 142 23.34 -26.78 -2.13
CA LEU A 142 22.51 -25.60 -2.43
C LEU A 142 21.14 -25.69 -1.72
N THR A 143 20.47 -26.84 -1.85
CA THR A 143 19.13 -27.03 -1.28
C THR A 143 19.16 -26.96 0.25
N LYS A 144 20.14 -27.62 0.87
CA LYS A 144 20.31 -27.61 2.33
C LYS A 144 20.60 -26.19 2.84
N LEU A 145 21.52 -25.48 2.20
CA LEU A 145 21.89 -24.13 2.60
C LEU A 145 20.73 -23.14 2.43
N ALA A 146 19.95 -23.30 1.35
CA ALA A 146 18.74 -22.50 1.14
C ALA A 146 17.69 -22.74 2.24
N GLN A 147 17.49 -24.00 2.67
CA GLN A 147 16.58 -24.33 3.78
C GLN A 147 17.03 -23.71 5.11
N GLU A 148 18.33 -23.77 5.41
CA GLU A 148 18.91 -23.15 6.61
C GLU A 148 18.65 -21.63 6.61
N MET A 149 18.91 -20.96 5.49
CA MET A 149 18.75 -19.50 5.36
C MET A 149 17.31 -19.04 5.25
N ALA A 150 16.41 -19.82 4.65
CA ALA A 150 14.99 -19.46 4.52
C ALA A 150 14.38 -19.14 5.89
N SER A 151 14.65 -19.98 6.90
CA SER A 151 14.14 -19.77 8.26
C SER A 151 14.57 -18.45 8.92
N THR A 152 15.60 -17.77 8.39
CA THR A 152 16.17 -16.54 8.93
C THR A 152 16.10 -15.35 7.98
N THR A 153 15.41 -15.46 6.84
CA THR A 153 15.33 -14.40 5.81
C THR A 153 13.92 -13.88 5.54
N PHE A 154 12.89 -14.48 6.13
CA PHE A 154 11.50 -14.06 5.96
C PHE A 154 10.87 -13.62 7.28
N GLY A 155 9.95 -12.67 7.20
CA GLY A 155 9.12 -12.18 8.30
C GLY A 155 7.64 -12.19 7.93
N THR A 156 6.83 -11.60 8.80
CA THR A 156 5.38 -11.47 8.64
C THR A 156 4.93 -10.04 8.89
N ALA A 157 3.73 -9.69 8.43
CA ALA A 157 3.13 -8.40 8.73
C ALA A 157 1.60 -8.48 8.86
N ASP A 158 1.05 -7.84 9.89
CA ASP A 158 -0.40 -7.65 10.05
C ASP A 158 -0.79 -6.23 9.62
N VAL A 159 -1.70 -6.13 8.64
CA VAL A 159 -2.25 -4.87 8.15
C VAL A 159 -3.66 -4.67 8.68
N PHE A 160 -3.83 -3.65 9.52
CA PHE A 160 -5.11 -3.21 10.07
C PHE A 160 -5.58 -1.96 9.34
N VAL A 161 -6.80 -2.00 8.81
CA VAL A 161 -7.35 -0.90 8.00
C VAL A 161 -8.62 -0.37 8.61
N PHE A 162 -8.65 0.94 8.80
CA PHE A 162 -9.79 1.69 9.30
C PHE A 162 -10.36 2.63 8.23
N SER A 163 -11.66 2.84 8.21
CA SER A 163 -12.33 3.83 7.38
C SER A 163 -13.73 4.11 7.89
N GLU A 164 -14.26 5.29 7.54
CA GLU A 164 -15.69 5.56 7.63
C GLU A 164 -16.17 6.04 6.25
N PRO A 165 -17.15 5.36 5.63
CA PRO A 165 -17.84 4.15 6.11
C PRO A 165 -17.00 2.87 6.05
N THR A 166 -17.49 1.81 6.70
CA THR A 166 -16.94 0.45 6.57
C THR A 166 -17.09 -0.06 5.15
N VAL A 167 -15.99 -0.47 4.54
CA VAL A 167 -15.87 -0.96 3.15
C VAL A 167 -14.92 -2.18 3.07
N GLN A 168 -15.03 -3.01 2.04
CA GLN A 168 -13.98 -4.00 1.76
C GLN A 168 -12.77 -3.32 1.09
N ALA A 169 -11.57 -3.55 1.61
CA ALA A 169 -10.32 -3.11 1.02
C ALA A 169 -9.49 -4.29 0.52
N THR A 170 -8.77 -4.09 -0.58
CA THR A 170 -7.77 -5.02 -1.11
C THR A 170 -6.39 -4.56 -0.66
N VAL A 171 -5.61 -5.46 -0.07
CA VAL A 171 -4.22 -5.23 0.32
C VAL A 171 -3.33 -5.82 -0.77
N LEU A 172 -2.51 -4.97 -1.37
CA LEU A 172 -1.49 -5.36 -2.33
C LEU A 172 -0.12 -5.23 -1.67
N VAL A 173 0.74 -6.20 -1.91
CA VAL A 173 2.17 -6.15 -1.55
C VAL A 173 2.95 -6.15 -2.85
N ASN A 174 3.82 -5.15 -3.04
CA ASN A 174 4.59 -4.92 -4.25
C ASN A 174 3.74 -5.07 -5.53
N GLY A 175 2.53 -4.51 -5.51
CA GLY A 175 1.62 -4.49 -6.66
C GLY A 175 0.76 -5.75 -6.86
N VAL A 176 0.89 -6.79 -6.04
CA VAL A 176 0.09 -8.03 -6.13
C VAL A 176 -0.86 -8.15 -4.95
N ALA A 177 -2.13 -8.49 -5.24
CA ALA A 177 -3.14 -8.72 -4.22
C ALA A 177 -2.71 -9.87 -3.28
N ALA A 178 -2.48 -9.53 -2.02
CA ALA A 178 -2.11 -10.47 -0.96
C ALA A 178 -3.29 -10.85 -0.07
N GLY A 179 -4.35 -10.03 -0.06
CA GLY A 179 -5.57 -10.34 0.68
C GLY A 179 -6.62 -9.25 0.62
N LYS A 180 -7.72 -9.47 1.34
CA LYS A 180 -8.81 -8.51 1.51
C LYS A 180 -9.16 -8.39 2.98
N THR A 181 -9.55 -7.20 3.41
CA THR A 181 -10.05 -6.94 4.76
C THR A 181 -11.36 -6.17 4.71
N THR A 182 -12.18 -6.31 5.75
CA THR A 182 -13.30 -5.40 5.99
C THR A 182 -12.79 -4.26 6.86
N THR A 183 -12.77 -3.06 6.32
CA THR A 183 -12.27 -1.88 7.04
C THR A 183 -13.18 -1.51 8.21
N LEU A 184 -12.59 -1.19 9.36
CA LEU A 184 -13.33 -0.86 10.57
C LEU A 184 -13.51 0.65 10.73
N LYS A 185 -14.52 1.10 11.46
CA LYS A 185 -14.61 2.54 11.81
C LYS A 185 -13.38 3.01 12.59
N PRO A 186 -12.89 4.25 12.38
CA PRO A 186 -11.81 4.80 13.18
C PRO A 186 -12.11 4.67 14.69
N GLY A 187 -11.11 4.23 15.47
CA GLY A 187 -11.26 3.97 16.91
C GLY A 187 -11.85 2.60 17.28
N SER A 188 -12.21 1.75 16.31
CA SER A 188 -12.57 0.36 16.58
C SER A 188 -11.36 -0.44 17.07
N THR A 189 -11.59 -1.46 17.91
CA THR A 189 -10.56 -2.43 18.25
C THR A 189 -10.27 -3.36 17.08
N ALA A 190 -8.99 -3.58 16.80
CA ALA A 190 -8.45 -4.32 15.65
C ALA A 190 -8.85 -5.82 15.57
N GLY A 191 -9.59 -6.35 16.55
CA GLY A 191 -9.61 -7.77 16.93
C GLY A 191 -10.32 -8.77 16.01
N ALA A 192 -10.52 -8.51 14.71
CA ALA A 192 -11.01 -9.50 13.74
C ALA A 192 -10.78 -9.16 12.26
N ASN A 193 -10.43 -7.91 11.94
CA ASN A 193 -10.37 -7.41 10.55
C ASN A 193 -8.96 -6.93 10.21
N SER A 194 -8.07 -7.88 9.98
CA SER A 194 -6.71 -7.65 9.47
C SER A 194 -6.40 -8.61 8.32
N VAL A 195 -5.42 -8.23 7.50
CA VAL A 195 -4.76 -9.18 6.60
C VAL A 195 -3.44 -9.57 7.25
N HIS A 196 -3.29 -10.87 7.53
CA HIS A 196 -2.01 -11.44 7.89
C HIS A 196 -1.23 -11.75 6.60
N LEU A 197 -0.07 -11.12 6.46
CA LEU A 197 0.86 -11.31 5.35
C LEU A 197 2.00 -12.21 5.82
N SER A 198 2.05 -13.43 5.28
CA SER A 198 3.13 -14.39 5.54
C SER A 198 4.19 -14.38 4.43
N ASP A 199 5.33 -14.98 4.72
CA ASP A 199 6.39 -15.27 3.74
C ASP A 199 6.86 -14.02 2.99
N LEU A 200 7.03 -12.93 3.74
CA LEU A 200 7.58 -11.68 3.24
C LEU A 200 9.09 -11.71 3.39
N ALA A 201 9.83 -11.57 2.29
CA ALA A 201 11.28 -11.48 2.36
C ALA A 201 11.71 -10.25 3.17
N ALA A 202 12.75 -10.38 3.98
CA ALA A 202 13.31 -9.28 4.75
C ALA A 202 13.76 -8.13 3.83
N GLY A 203 13.60 -6.90 4.32
CA GLY A 203 13.80 -5.68 3.54
C GLY A 203 12.54 -4.83 3.43
N LEU A 204 12.59 -3.81 2.57
CA LEU A 204 11.46 -2.91 2.36
C LEU A 204 10.41 -3.54 1.41
N ALA A 205 9.19 -3.68 1.92
CA ALA A 205 8.02 -4.06 1.15
C ALA A 205 7.10 -2.84 0.96
N THR A 206 6.63 -2.62 -0.26
CA THR A 206 5.62 -1.58 -0.55
C THR A 206 4.24 -2.21 -0.40
N ILE A 207 3.43 -1.66 0.49
CA ILE A 207 2.04 -2.08 0.72
C ILE A 207 1.13 -0.99 0.17
N THR A 208 0.12 -1.40 -0.59
CA THR A 208 -0.94 -0.51 -1.07
C THR A 208 -2.28 -1.06 -0.60
N VAL A 209 -3.07 -0.21 0.06
CA VAL A 209 -4.43 -0.55 0.46
C VAL A 209 -5.38 0.23 -0.42
N THR A 210 -6.23 -0.50 -1.15
CA THR A 210 -7.15 0.08 -2.13
C THR A 210 -8.58 -0.28 -1.75
N ALA A 211 -9.48 0.69 -1.82
CA ALA A 211 -10.91 0.46 -1.60
C ALA A 211 -11.75 1.36 -2.52
N PRO A 212 -12.85 0.86 -3.11
CA PRO A 212 -13.70 1.67 -3.98
C PRO A 212 -14.18 2.95 -3.29
N GLY A 213 -13.98 4.10 -3.94
CA GLY A 213 -14.35 5.41 -3.42
C GLY A 213 -13.35 6.02 -2.44
N PHE A 214 -12.26 5.33 -2.09
CA PHE A 214 -11.19 5.85 -1.22
C PHE A 214 -9.94 6.20 -2.03
N VAL A 215 -9.12 7.08 -1.46
CA VAL A 215 -7.76 7.33 -1.97
C VAL A 215 -6.90 6.12 -1.64
N ASP A 216 -6.19 5.61 -2.63
CA ASP A 216 -5.24 4.51 -2.43
C ASP A 216 -4.18 4.92 -1.42
N ASP A 217 -3.97 4.07 -0.42
CA ASP A 217 -3.04 4.33 0.66
C ASP A 217 -1.79 3.47 0.48
N GLN A 218 -0.72 4.09 0.00
CA GLN A 218 0.56 3.44 -0.28
C GLN A 218 1.60 3.79 0.78
N PHE A 219 2.33 2.78 1.26
CA PHE A 219 3.38 2.95 2.26
C PHE A 219 4.39 1.81 2.21
N THR A 220 5.54 2.03 2.83
CA THR A 220 6.58 1.01 2.96
C THR A 220 6.62 0.45 4.38
N VAL A 221 6.86 -0.85 4.49
CA VAL A 221 7.08 -1.55 5.76
C VAL A 221 8.45 -2.21 5.71
N GLN A 222 9.25 -2.00 6.77
CA GLN A 222 10.47 -2.75 6.96
C GLN A 222 10.12 -4.13 7.50
N ILE A 223 10.38 -5.16 6.70
CA ILE A 223 10.24 -6.56 7.10
C ILE A 223 11.55 -7.01 7.72
N THR A 224 11.48 -7.49 8.96
CA THR A 224 12.59 -8.08 9.68
C THR A 224 12.36 -9.57 9.79
N ALA A 225 13.39 -10.37 9.49
CA ALA A 225 13.26 -11.81 9.52
C ALA A 225 12.88 -12.33 10.92
N GLY A 226 12.00 -13.33 10.96
CA GLY A 226 11.47 -13.94 12.18
C GLY A 226 10.58 -13.03 13.02
N GLN A 227 10.32 -11.79 12.58
CA GLN A 227 9.47 -10.84 13.29
C GLN A 227 8.15 -10.61 12.56
N ASN A 228 7.13 -10.26 13.33
CA ASN A 228 5.85 -9.79 12.81
C ASN A 228 5.78 -8.26 12.91
N ALA A 229 5.67 -7.58 11.78
CA ALA A 229 5.36 -6.17 11.74
C ALA A 229 3.86 -5.94 11.96
N SER A 230 3.47 -4.82 12.56
CA SER A 230 2.07 -4.46 12.72
C SER A 230 1.86 -3.03 12.28
N VAL A 231 0.92 -2.81 11.37
CA VAL A 231 0.66 -1.49 10.78
C VAL A 231 -0.84 -1.18 10.83
N GLN A 232 -1.15 0.04 11.24
CA GLN A 232 -2.51 0.57 11.27
C GLN A 232 -2.64 1.71 10.27
N ARG A 233 -3.63 1.62 9.38
CA ARG A 233 -3.88 2.58 8.31
C ARG A 233 -5.32 3.07 8.38
N THR A 234 -5.55 4.35 8.10
CA THR A 234 -6.90 4.90 7.95
C THR A 234 -7.07 5.36 6.51
N LEU A 235 -8.04 4.79 5.80
CA LEU A 235 -8.36 5.23 4.44
C LEU A 235 -9.17 6.52 4.48
N HIS A 236 -8.83 7.42 3.56
CA HIS A 236 -9.53 8.67 3.37
C HIS A 236 -10.39 8.60 2.11
N VAL A 237 -11.60 9.12 2.21
CA VAL A 237 -12.54 9.03 1.10
C VAL A 237 -12.12 9.98 -0.02
N ALA A 238 -12.09 9.49 -1.26
CA ALA A 238 -11.68 10.26 -2.41
C ALA A 238 -12.78 11.26 -2.81
N GLY A 239 -12.38 12.53 -2.99
CA GLY A 239 -13.30 13.61 -3.37
C GLY A 239 -14.18 14.14 -2.24
N ALA A 240 -13.91 13.75 -0.99
CA ALA A 240 -14.62 14.23 0.18
C ALA A 240 -14.66 15.78 0.20
N PRO A 241 -15.83 16.38 0.50
CA PRO A 241 -15.95 17.83 0.51
C PRO A 241 -15.05 18.45 1.58
N ARG A 242 -14.75 19.74 1.40
CA ARG A 242 -14.00 20.57 2.35
C ARG A 242 -14.79 21.84 2.60
N ILE A 243 -14.96 22.18 3.88
CA ILE A 243 -15.51 23.48 4.28
C ILE A 243 -14.33 24.44 4.39
N ILE A 244 -14.28 25.42 3.50
CA ILE A 244 -13.18 26.40 3.42
C ILE A 244 -13.43 27.55 4.39
N ASP A 245 -14.67 28.02 4.45
CA ASP A 245 -15.08 29.11 5.32
C ASP A 245 -16.52 28.89 5.78
N GLN A 246 -16.85 29.40 6.95
CA GLN A 246 -18.22 29.43 7.45
C GLN A 246 -18.48 30.63 8.33
N ARG A 247 -19.69 31.18 8.24
CA ARG A 247 -20.08 32.40 8.95
C ARG A 247 -21.52 32.35 9.40
N ALA A 248 -21.80 33.04 10.50
CA ALA A 248 -23.14 33.37 10.96
C ALA A 248 -23.27 34.89 10.94
N VAL A 249 -24.23 35.42 10.19
CA VAL A 249 -24.39 36.86 9.96
C VAL A 249 -25.78 37.32 10.42
N PRO A 250 -25.88 38.29 11.35
CA PRO A 250 -24.77 38.93 12.06
C PRO A 250 -24.15 38.00 13.14
N GLU A 251 -22.86 38.21 13.44
CA GLU A 251 -22.15 37.45 14.50
C GLU A 251 -22.66 37.80 15.90
N ARG A 252 -23.32 38.95 16.04
CA ARG A 252 -23.97 39.38 17.28
C ARG A 252 -25.33 40.02 17.01
N LEU A 253 -26.36 39.52 17.67
CA LEU A 253 -27.72 40.04 17.67
C LEU A 253 -28.00 40.87 18.95
N PRO A 254 -28.97 41.80 18.89
CA PRO A 254 -29.52 42.45 20.09
C PRO A 254 -30.22 41.44 21.00
N SER A 255 -30.52 41.82 22.24
CA SER A 255 -31.19 40.94 23.23
C SER A 255 -32.58 40.47 22.80
N THR A 256 -33.23 41.15 21.86
CA THR A 256 -34.50 40.73 21.27
C THR A 256 -34.39 39.52 20.34
N GLY A 257 -33.17 39.04 20.05
CA GLY A 257 -32.93 37.99 19.06
C GLY A 257 -33.10 38.52 17.63
N GLY A 258 -33.33 37.62 16.68
CA GLY A 258 -33.51 38.00 15.27
C GLY A 258 -33.14 36.91 14.27
N GLU A 259 -33.21 37.25 12.99
CA GLU A 259 -32.78 36.36 11.91
C GLU A 259 -31.25 36.32 11.82
N VAL A 260 -30.70 35.12 11.64
CA VAL A 260 -29.29 34.85 11.37
C VAL A 260 -29.20 34.09 10.05
N THR A 261 -28.33 34.57 9.17
CA THR A 261 -27.94 33.87 7.94
C THR A 261 -26.71 33.03 8.22
N LEU A 262 -26.80 31.73 8.00
CA LEU A 262 -25.69 30.78 8.08
C LEU A 262 -25.14 30.58 6.68
N GLN A 263 -23.83 30.77 6.51
CA GLN A 263 -23.15 30.68 5.23
C GLN A 263 -21.97 29.71 5.33
N ALA A 264 -21.74 28.94 4.28
CA ALA A 264 -20.56 28.09 4.15
C ALA A 264 -20.02 28.13 2.73
N ILE A 265 -18.70 28.24 2.60
CA ILE A 265 -18.00 27.95 1.35
C ILE A 265 -17.56 26.50 1.41
N VAL A 266 -18.13 25.67 0.53
CA VAL A 266 -17.86 24.24 0.48
C VAL A 266 -17.35 23.87 -0.91
N TYR A 267 -16.21 23.18 -0.93
CA TYR A 267 -15.55 22.71 -2.14
C TYR A 267 -15.56 21.18 -2.19
N SER A 268 -15.79 20.59 -3.37
CA SER A 268 -15.61 19.16 -3.62
C SER A 268 -14.90 19.01 -4.97
N GLU A 269 -13.79 18.28 -4.98
CA GLU A 269 -13.02 18.00 -6.19
C GLU A 269 -13.80 17.16 -7.20
N ALA A 270 -14.72 16.33 -6.72
CA ALA A 270 -15.53 15.43 -7.55
C ALA A 270 -16.67 16.15 -8.30
N GLY A 271 -16.94 17.44 -8.00
CA GLY A 271 -18.02 18.21 -8.64
C GLY A 271 -19.43 17.68 -8.34
N GLU A 272 -19.56 16.83 -7.32
CA GLU A 272 -20.82 16.17 -6.96
C GLU A 272 -21.78 17.12 -6.23
N LYS A 273 -23.08 16.82 -6.30
CA LYS A 273 -24.10 17.54 -5.51
C LYS A 273 -23.88 17.26 -4.02
N LEU A 274 -23.76 18.32 -3.22
CA LEU A 274 -23.56 18.23 -1.78
C LEU A 274 -24.87 18.45 -1.02
N ASN A 275 -25.04 17.71 0.07
CA ASN A 275 -25.96 17.99 1.15
C ASN A 275 -25.20 18.77 2.23
N VAL A 276 -25.59 20.03 2.44
CA VAL A 276 -24.96 20.90 3.46
C VAL A 276 -26.00 21.26 4.51
N VAL A 277 -25.71 20.94 5.76
CA VAL A 277 -26.60 21.19 6.90
C VAL A 277 -25.84 21.86 8.04
N ALA A 278 -26.49 22.75 8.76
CA ALA A 278 -26.00 23.30 10.00
C ALA A 278 -26.77 22.71 11.18
N GLU A 279 -26.03 22.15 12.13
CA GLU A 279 -26.52 21.76 13.45
C GLU A 279 -26.21 22.89 14.42
N VAL A 280 -27.25 23.54 14.94
CA VAL A 280 -27.13 24.68 15.84
C VAL A 280 -27.51 24.27 17.25
N THR A 281 -26.54 24.25 18.16
CA THR A 281 -26.76 23.97 19.58
C THR A 281 -27.23 25.24 20.27
N LEU A 282 -28.37 25.17 20.95
CA LEU A 282 -28.94 26.30 21.67
C LEU A 282 -28.14 26.61 22.95
N PRO A 283 -27.99 27.89 23.34
CA PRO A 283 -27.22 28.31 24.50
C PRO A 283 -27.62 27.59 25.78
N GLY A 284 -26.65 27.06 26.53
CA GLY A 284 -26.89 26.41 27.83
C GLY A 284 -27.69 25.10 27.77
N THR A 285 -27.86 24.51 26.59
CA THR A 285 -28.60 23.25 26.41
C THR A 285 -27.83 22.25 25.54
N THR A 286 -28.32 21.02 25.48
CA THR A 286 -27.92 20.01 24.49
C THR A 286 -28.86 19.94 23.28
N THR A 287 -29.85 20.86 23.20
CA THR A 287 -30.82 20.86 22.11
C THR A 287 -30.16 21.34 20.82
N VAL A 288 -30.26 20.54 19.76
CA VAL A 288 -29.72 20.83 18.43
C VAL A 288 -30.85 21.09 17.45
N ARG A 289 -30.77 22.22 16.74
CA ARG A 289 -31.66 22.54 15.61
C ARG A 289 -30.93 22.34 14.30
N THR A 290 -31.52 21.57 13.37
CA THR A 290 -30.97 21.39 12.03
C THR A 290 -31.51 22.44 11.07
N VAL A 291 -30.62 23.06 10.30
CA VAL A 291 -30.93 24.02 9.22
C VAL A 291 -30.33 23.48 7.93
N ASN A 292 -31.14 23.30 6.89
CA ASN A 292 -30.64 22.93 5.57
C ASN A 292 -30.07 24.16 4.87
N LEU A 293 -28.86 24.06 4.32
CA LEU A 293 -28.25 25.13 3.53
C LEU A 293 -28.39 24.79 2.05
N SER A 294 -28.87 25.74 1.27
CA SER A 294 -29.03 25.59 -0.18
C SER A 294 -27.88 26.27 -0.91
N ALA A 295 -27.41 25.66 -2.00
CA ALA A 295 -26.42 26.29 -2.87
C ALA A 295 -27.04 27.54 -3.53
N VAL A 296 -26.40 28.68 -3.35
CA VAL A 296 -26.79 29.96 -3.99
C VAL A 296 -25.77 30.40 -5.05
N ASP A 297 -24.56 29.86 -4.98
CA ASP A 297 -23.48 30.00 -5.97
C ASP A 297 -22.64 28.72 -6.00
N LYS A 298 -21.67 28.60 -6.91
CA LYS A 298 -20.86 27.40 -7.17
C LYS A 298 -20.29 26.73 -5.92
N TYR A 299 -19.89 27.51 -4.92
CA TYR A 299 -19.35 27.00 -3.65
C TYR A 299 -20.07 27.54 -2.42
N LEU A 300 -21.01 28.48 -2.58
CA LEU A 300 -21.65 29.16 -1.46
C LEU A 300 -23.00 28.51 -1.12
N TYR A 301 -23.12 28.07 0.12
CA TYR A 301 -24.31 27.48 0.69
C TYR A 301 -24.87 28.41 1.77
N VAL A 302 -26.19 28.65 1.72
CA VAL A 302 -26.87 29.60 2.63
C VAL A 302 -28.12 28.98 3.23
N GLY A 303 -28.29 29.18 4.53
CA GLY A 303 -29.49 28.83 5.30
C GLY A 303 -29.85 29.95 6.26
N LYS A 304 -31.10 29.99 6.72
CA LYS A 304 -31.59 31.02 7.64
C LYS A 304 -32.21 30.39 8.87
N MET A 305 -32.04 31.03 10.01
CA MET A 305 -32.73 30.67 11.23
C MET A 305 -33.10 31.91 12.04
N THR A 306 -34.11 31.77 12.88
CA THR A 306 -34.44 32.77 13.91
C THR A 306 -33.83 32.35 15.24
N ALA A 307 -32.99 33.22 15.81
CA ALA A 307 -32.49 33.10 17.18
C ALA A 307 -33.48 33.77 18.14
N ALA A 308 -33.75 33.11 19.26
CA ALA A 308 -34.69 33.60 20.27
C ALA A 308 -34.12 34.81 21.02
N ALA A 309 -35.02 35.62 21.58
CA ALA A 309 -34.66 36.68 22.52
C ALA A 309 -33.93 36.08 23.74
N ASN A 310 -32.97 36.83 24.26
CA ASN A 310 -32.22 36.47 25.44
C ASN A 310 -32.74 37.29 26.64
N THR A 311 -33.34 36.60 27.60
CA THR A 311 -33.88 37.20 28.82
C THR A 311 -32.86 37.29 29.95
N SER A 312 -31.64 36.78 29.75
CA SER A 312 -30.54 36.84 30.72
C SER A 312 -29.74 38.12 30.57
N SER A 313 -29.11 38.59 31.65
CA SER A 313 -28.15 39.71 31.63
C SER A 313 -26.81 39.35 30.97
N VAL A 314 -26.53 38.06 30.75
CA VAL A 314 -25.31 37.55 30.10
C VAL A 314 -25.61 37.22 28.63
N ASN A 315 -24.63 37.40 27.73
CA ASN A 315 -24.76 37.01 26.33
C ASN A 315 -25.04 35.49 26.20
N ALA A 316 -25.94 35.14 25.29
CA ALA A 316 -26.23 33.75 24.95
C ALA A 316 -25.44 33.33 23.70
N THR A 317 -24.57 32.34 23.82
CA THR A 317 -23.72 31.83 22.72
C THR A 317 -24.35 30.62 22.06
N TYR A 318 -24.57 30.69 20.75
CA TYR A 318 -25.01 29.59 19.91
C TYR A 318 -23.79 28.96 19.24
N THR A 319 -23.70 27.63 19.27
CA THR A 319 -22.66 26.89 18.55
C THR A 319 -23.23 26.36 17.24
N VAL A 320 -22.58 26.66 16.12
CA VAL A 320 -23.00 26.24 14.79
C VAL A 320 -21.99 25.22 14.28
N LYS A 321 -22.46 24.01 13.98
CA LYS A 321 -21.66 22.95 13.35
C LYS A 321 -22.18 22.71 11.94
N ILE A 322 -21.43 23.14 10.93
CA ILE A 322 -21.78 22.85 9.54
C ILE A 322 -21.20 21.49 9.16
N LYS A 323 -22.04 20.67 8.53
CA LYS A 323 -21.71 19.38 7.96
C LYS A 323 -21.98 19.43 6.46
N ALA A 324 -21.01 19.03 5.66
CA ALA A 324 -21.19 18.86 4.22
C ALA A 324 -20.87 17.42 3.83
N SER A 325 -21.74 16.78 3.05
CA SER A 325 -21.48 15.46 2.48
C SER A 325 -22.01 15.33 1.06
N PRO A 326 -21.40 14.50 0.20
CA PRO A 326 -21.97 14.21 -1.10
C PRO A 326 -23.33 13.53 -0.98
N ALA A 327 -24.29 13.92 -1.81
CA ALA A 327 -25.66 13.41 -1.74
C ALA A 327 -25.77 11.89 -1.98
N ALA A 328 -24.90 11.35 -2.85
CA ALA A 328 -24.81 9.92 -3.11
C ALA A 328 -23.97 9.15 -2.07
N ARG A 329 -23.15 9.87 -1.28
CA ARG A 329 -22.18 9.29 -0.34
C ARG A 329 -22.21 10.04 1.00
N PRO A 330 -23.33 9.97 1.75
CA PRO A 330 -23.57 10.86 2.90
C PRO A 330 -22.62 10.65 4.09
N LEU A 331 -21.79 9.61 4.04
CA LEU A 331 -20.84 9.23 5.09
C LEU A 331 -19.52 10.04 4.99
N GLU A 332 -19.28 10.75 3.88
CA GLU A 332 -18.12 11.63 3.69
C GLU A 332 -18.41 13.03 4.21
N VAL A 333 -18.29 13.23 5.53
CA VAL A 333 -18.74 14.48 6.16
C VAL A 333 -17.57 15.41 6.46
N ALA A 334 -17.48 16.52 5.74
CA ALA A 334 -16.69 17.68 6.17
C ALA A 334 -17.40 18.37 7.32
N GLN A 335 -16.66 18.78 8.37
CA GLN A 335 -17.24 19.45 9.52
C GLN A 335 -16.45 20.71 9.88
N SER A 336 -17.16 21.76 10.27
CA SER A 336 -16.55 22.97 10.82
C SER A 336 -17.45 23.54 11.91
N VAL A 337 -16.85 24.17 12.93
CA VAL A 337 -17.56 24.71 14.11
C VAL A 337 -17.30 26.21 14.24
N SER A 338 -18.36 26.98 14.40
CA SER A 338 -18.35 28.42 14.65
C SER A 338 -19.37 28.77 15.72
N SER A 339 -19.47 30.05 16.06
CA SER A 339 -20.46 30.52 17.03
C SER A 339 -20.93 31.93 16.72
N PHE A 340 -22.11 32.29 17.21
CA PHE A 340 -22.62 33.66 17.24
C PHE A 340 -23.32 33.94 18.57
N GLN A 341 -23.57 35.21 18.89
CA GLN A 341 -24.13 35.62 20.18
C GLN A 341 -25.44 36.41 20.05
N VAL A 342 -26.33 36.22 21.02
CA VAL A 342 -27.46 37.12 21.29
C VAL A 342 -27.14 37.91 22.56
N GLY A 343 -27.18 39.24 22.48
CA GLY A 343 -26.82 40.13 23.59
C GLY A 343 -27.64 39.88 24.85
N GLY A 344 -27.05 40.10 26.03
CA GLY A 344 -27.80 40.11 27.29
C GLY A 344 -28.81 41.26 27.37
N LEU A 345 -29.90 41.05 28.10
CA LEU A 345 -30.86 42.09 28.47
C LEU A 345 -30.14 43.16 29.29
N ARG A 346 -30.24 44.42 28.85
CA ARG A 346 -29.78 45.60 29.59
C ARG A 346 -30.93 46.21 30.36
#